data_AF-A0A1E4FU21-F1
#
_entry.id   AF-A0A1E4FU21-F1
#
_cell.length_a   1.000
_cell.length_b   1.000
_cell.length_c   1.000
_cell.angle_alpha   90.00
_cell.angle_beta   90.00
_cell.angle_gamma   90.00
#
_symmetry.space_group_name_H-M   'P 1'
#
loop_
_entity.id
_entity.type
_entity.pdbx_description
1 polymer ?
#
loop_
_entity_poly.entity_id
_entity_poly.type
_entity_poly.pdbx_seq_one_letter_code
_entity_poly.pdbx_strand_id
1 'polypeptide(L)'
;MRRLLPHPILAGLLLVLWLVMQQSLSPGNILLGVLIAIGVSLAARPVLVEKVTVRRPLKVLQLLVVTGLDIIRSNIDVLVILFQPRLAPKSHFVEIELELTDNFALAIFACIITATPGSAWLQYSRQRSCVLIHVFNVDDAEAWARTTKARYEPLLMEIFE
;
A
#
# COMPACT_ATOMS: atom_id res chain seq x y z
N MET A 1 -8.98 -30.99 -0.16
CA MET A 1 -8.05 -30.35 0.80
C MET A 1 -8.08 -28.81 0.82
N ARG A 2 -8.80 -28.12 -0.09
CA ARG A 2 -8.92 -26.64 -0.16
C ARG A 2 -9.86 -25.94 0.87
N ARG A 3 -10.23 -26.57 2.00
CA ARG A 3 -11.30 -26.05 2.90
C ARG A 3 -10.88 -25.68 4.33
N LEU A 4 -9.67 -25.99 4.76
CA LEU A 4 -9.24 -25.72 6.15
C LEU A 4 -8.74 -24.29 6.38
N LEU A 5 -8.09 -23.66 5.40
CA LEU A 5 -7.56 -22.29 5.51
C LEU A 5 -8.18 -21.37 4.46
N PRO A 6 -9.12 -20.48 4.84
CA PRO A 6 -9.77 -19.56 3.91
C PRO A 6 -8.80 -18.50 3.36
N HIS A 7 -7.84 -18.07 4.19
CA HIS A 7 -6.88 -17.02 3.91
C HIS A 7 -5.46 -17.47 4.32
N PRO A 8 -4.77 -18.27 3.49
CA PRO A 8 -3.45 -18.82 3.84
C PRO A 8 -2.37 -17.74 3.99
N ILE A 9 -2.46 -16.67 3.20
CA ILE A 9 -1.54 -15.52 3.27
C ILE A 9 -1.68 -14.82 4.62
N LEU A 10 -2.92 -14.58 5.08
CA LEU A 10 -3.19 -13.96 6.37
C LEU A 10 -2.66 -14.81 7.53
N ALA A 11 -2.92 -16.13 7.51
CA ALA A 11 -2.40 -17.04 8.52
C ALA A 11 -0.87 -17.02 8.58
N GLY A 12 -0.21 -17.05 7.43
CA GLY A 12 1.25 -16.93 7.36
C GLY A 12 1.76 -15.61 7.93
N LEU A 13 1.14 -14.49 7.57
CA LEU A 13 1.51 -13.17 8.07
C LEU A 13 1.34 -13.06 9.59
N LEU A 14 0.22 -13.55 10.14
CA LEU A 14 -0.06 -13.54 11.57
C LEU A 14 0.94 -14.41 12.35
N LEU A 15 1.33 -15.56 11.80
CA LEU A 15 2.35 -16.41 12.41
C LEU A 15 3.71 -15.70 12.44
N VAL A 16 4.12 -15.09 11.33
CA VAL A 16 5.39 -14.33 11.27
C VAL A 16 5.35 -13.18 12.26
N LEU A 17 4.24 -12.41 12.28
CA LEU A 17 4.05 -11.31 13.23
C LEU A 17 4.16 -11.81 14.67
N TRP A 18 3.50 -12.92 15.01
CA TRP A 18 3.56 -13.53 16.34
C TRP A 18 5.00 -13.88 16.75
N LEU A 19 5.75 -14.56 15.87
CA LEU A 19 7.12 -14.97 16.15
C LEU A 19 8.07 -13.78 16.27
N VAL A 20 7.87 -12.73 15.46
CA VAL A 20 8.60 -11.47 15.56
C VAL A 20 8.27 -10.76 16.88
N MET A 21 7.02 -10.72 17.30
CA MET A 21 6.64 -10.11 18.58
C MET A 21 7.22 -10.88 19.78
N GLN A 22 7.20 -12.21 19.72
CA GLN A 22 7.71 -13.06 20.80
C GLN A 22 9.24 -13.17 20.82
N GLN A 23 9.92 -12.77 19.73
CA GLN A 23 11.38 -12.84 19.57
C GLN A 23 11.94 -14.25 19.87
N SER A 24 11.19 -15.30 19.54
CA SER A 24 11.53 -16.67 19.90
C SER A 24 10.96 -17.69 18.92
N LEU A 25 11.82 -18.62 18.49
CA LEU A 25 11.48 -19.75 17.62
C LEU A 25 11.33 -21.07 18.41
N SER A 26 11.00 -20.99 19.70
CA SER A 26 10.75 -22.20 20.49
C SER A 26 9.57 -23.01 19.90
N PRO A 27 9.60 -24.35 19.97
CA PRO A 27 8.49 -25.17 19.45
C PRO A 27 7.12 -24.80 20.05
N GLY A 28 7.08 -24.41 21.33
CA GLY A 28 5.87 -23.95 21.99
C GLY A 28 5.31 -22.65 21.39
N ASN A 29 6.18 -21.67 21.09
CA ASN A 29 5.77 -20.40 20.49
C ASN A 29 5.29 -20.58 19.05
N ILE A 30 5.94 -21.46 18.28
CA ILE A 30 5.50 -21.81 16.94
C ILE A 30 4.12 -22.46 16.97
N LEU A 31 3.90 -23.43 17.86
CA LEU A 31 2.62 -24.12 18.00
C LEU A 31 1.49 -23.15 18.37
N LEU A 32 1.73 -22.29 19.38
CA LEU A 32 0.76 -21.29 19.82
C LEU A 32 0.47 -20.27 18.71
N GLY A 33 1.50 -19.79 18.01
CA GLY A 33 1.37 -18.87 16.89
C GLY A 33 0.54 -19.47 15.74
N VAL A 34 0.75 -20.74 15.40
CA VAL A 34 -0.04 -21.43 14.37
C VAL A 34 -1.50 -21.54 14.80
N LEU A 35 -1.77 -21.91 16.05
CA LEU A 35 -3.13 -22.02 16.57
C LEU A 35 -3.86 -20.67 16.50
N ILE A 36 -3.20 -19.59 16.93
CA ILE A 36 -3.75 -18.23 16.88
C ILE A 36 -3.98 -17.80 15.43
N ALA A 37 -2.99 -17.98 14.56
CA ALA A 37 -3.07 -17.58 13.16
C ALA A 37 -4.22 -18.28 12.41
N ILE A 38 -4.42 -19.58 12.64
CA ILE A 38 -5.54 -20.33 12.08
C ILE A 38 -6.86 -19.83 12.68
N GLY A 39 -6.95 -19.69 14.01
CA GLY A 39 -8.16 -19.24 14.69
C GLY A 39 -8.64 -17.87 14.20
N VAL A 40 -7.73 -16.90 14.13
CA VAL A 40 -8.01 -15.55 13.61
C VAL A 40 -8.40 -15.61 12.12
N SER A 41 -7.70 -16.39 11.31
CA SER A 41 -8.02 -16.51 9.88
C SER A 41 -9.40 -17.14 9.63
N LEU A 42 -9.84 -18.04 10.51
CA LEU A 42 -11.19 -18.61 10.46
C LEU A 42 -12.24 -17.58 10.92
N ALA A 43 -11.96 -16.84 11.98
CA ALA A 43 -12.83 -15.77 12.48
C ALA A 43 -12.98 -14.60 11.50
N ALA A 44 -11.97 -14.35 10.66
CA ALA A 44 -11.98 -13.28 9.66
C ALA A 44 -12.79 -13.61 8.40
N ARG A 45 -13.24 -14.85 8.19
CA ARG A 45 -14.02 -15.29 7.02
C ARG A 45 -15.21 -14.40 6.64
N PRO A 46 -16.09 -13.96 7.57
CA PRO A 46 -17.24 -13.12 7.20
C PRO A 46 -16.84 -11.67 6.85
N VAL A 47 -15.64 -11.24 7.25
CA VAL A 47 -15.15 -9.87 7.03
C VAL A 47 -14.36 -9.78 5.72
N LEU A 48 -13.49 -10.76 5.46
CA LEU A 48 -12.64 -10.82 4.28
C LEU A 48 -13.32 -11.60 3.16
N VAL A 49 -14.25 -10.94 2.47
CA VAL A 49 -14.99 -11.54 1.35
C VAL A 49 -14.09 -11.74 0.13
N GLU A 50 -13.10 -10.87 -0.04
CA GLU A 50 -12.25 -10.83 -1.23
C GLU A 50 -10.93 -11.58 -1.02
N LYS A 51 -10.52 -12.37 -2.01
CA LYS A 51 -9.29 -13.15 -1.94
C LYS A 51 -8.13 -12.30 -2.45
N VAL A 52 -7.10 -12.14 -1.62
CA VAL A 52 -5.83 -11.57 -2.08
C VAL A 52 -5.17 -12.53 -3.06
N THR A 53 -5.01 -12.09 -4.30
CA THR A 53 -4.20 -12.79 -5.32
C THR A 53 -2.94 -11.99 -5.60
N VAL A 54 -1.78 -12.58 -5.28
CA VAL A 54 -0.46 -12.03 -5.64
C VAL A 54 0.09 -12.87 -6.78
N ARG A 55 0.08 -12.33 -8.00
CA ARG A 55 0.56 -13.03 -9.21
C ARG A 55 2.07 -12.99 -9.36
N ARG A 56 2.70 -11.88 -8.98
CA ARG A 56 4.14 -11.66 -9.09
C ARG A 56 4.76 -11.26 -7.74
N PRO A 57 5.01 -12.21 -6.82
CA PRO A 57 5.51 -11.89 -5.48
C PRO A 57 6.88 -11.19 -5.49
N LEU A 58 7.75 -11.46 -6.46
CA LEU A 58 9.04 -10.77 -6.59
C LEU A 58 8.88 -9.28 -6.91
N LYS A 59 7.80 -8.89 -7.61
CA LYS A 59 7.49 -7.49 -7.91
C LYS A 59 7.04 -6.70 -6.68
N VAL A 60 6.57 -7.37 -5.63
CA VAL A 60 6.29 -6.74 -4.34
C VAL A 60 7.56 -6.13 -3.74
N LEU A 61 8.70 -6.81 -3.85
CA LEU A 61 9.98 -6.26 -3.39
C LEU A 61 10.38 -5.03 -4.21
N GLN A 62 10.17 -5.05 -5.53
CA GLN A 62 10.39 -3.90 -6.39
C GLN A 62 9.51 -2.71 -5.96
N LEU A 63 8.23 -2.95 -5.68
CA LEU A 63 7.29 -1.94 -5.19
C LEU A 63 7.78 -1.34 -3.86
N LEU A 64 8.18 -2.18 -2.90
CA LEU A 64 8.70 -1.73 -1.61
C LEU A 64 9.94 -0.83 -1.75
N VAL A 65 10.88 -1.20 -2.63
CA VAL A 65 12.09 -0.39 -2.86
C VAL A 65 11.74 0.94 -3.53
N VAL A 66 10.90 0.93 -4.57
CA VAL A 66 10.48 2.16 -5.28
C VAL A 66 9.76 3.10 -4.33
N THR A 67 8.76 2.61 -3.60
CA THR A 67 8.03 3.39 -2.60
C THR A 67 8.96 3.91 -1.51
N GLY A 68 9.85 3.07 -0.96
CA GLY A 68 10.78 3.48 0.09
C GLY A 68 11.71 4.61 -0.37
N LEU A 69 12.23 4.53 -1.59
CA LEU A 69 13.06 5.59 -2.16
C LEU A 69 12.28 6.90 -2.37
N ASP A 70 11.03 6.81 -2.83
CA ASP A 70 10.20 7.99 -3.07
C ASP A 70 9.78 8.66 -1.75
N ILE A 71 9.47 7.88 -0.70
CA ILE A 71 9.24 8.41 0.65
C ILE A 71 10.48 9.13 1.17
N ILE A 72 11.68 8.55 1.03
CA ILE A 72 12.93 9.18 1.47
C ILE A 72 13.16 10.49 0.73
N ARG A 73 13.04 10.49 -0.61
CA ARG A 73 13.20 11.70 -1.43
C ARG A 73 12.22 12.79 -1.03
N SER A 74 10.94 12.44 -0.89
CA SER A 74 9.91 13.40 -0.51
C SER A 74 10.13 13.98 0.89
N ASN A 75 10.61 13.19 1.86
CA ASN A 75 11.00 13.73 3.18
C ASN A 75 12.16 14.73 3.08
N ILE A 76 13.13 14.48 2.20
CA ILE A 76 14.23 15.42 1.93
C ILE A 76 13.68 16.71 1.30
N ASP A 77 12.76 16.61 0.34
CA ASP A 77 12.14 17.78 -0.30
C ASP A 77 11.38 18.64 0.71
N VAL A 78 10.59 18.01 1.60
CA VAL A 78 9.91 18.71 2.70
C VAL A 78 10.91 19.37 3.65
N LEU A 79 12.01 18.69 4.00
CA LEU A 79 13.06 19.27 4.82
C LEU A 79 13.66 20.52 4.18
N VAL A 80 13.94 20.48 2.87
CA VAL A 80 14.47 21.63 2.12
C VAL A 80 13.48 22.80 2.14
N ILE A 81 12.19 22.54 1.96
CA ILE A 81 11.14 23.58 2.01
C ILE A 81 11.12 24.28 3.38
N LEU A 82 11.29 23.55 4.48
CA LEU A 82 11.31 24.13 5.83
C LEU A 82 12.44 25.14 6.05
N PHE A 83 13.57 24.97 5.35
CA PHE A 83 14.71 25.90 5.44
C PHE A 83 14.62 27.06 4.43
N GLN A 84 13.63 27.07 3.53
CA GLN A 84 13.45 28.14 2.56
C GLN A 84 12.60 29.29 3.13
N PRO A 85 13.14 30.52 3.21
CA PRO A 85 12.51 31.58 4.00
C PRO A 85 11.23 32.21 3.39
N ARG A 86 10.84 31.95 2.12
CA ARG A 86 9.90 32.84 1.41
C ARG A 86 9.01 32.26 0.29
N LEU A 87 8.61 31.00 0.30
CA LEU A 87 7.58 30.54 -0.64
C LEU A 87 6.34 30.08 0.11
N ALA A 88 5.22 30.75 -0.14
CA ALA A 88 3.91 30.21 0.23
C ALA A 88 3.73 28.92 -0.59
N PRO A 89 3.63 27.74 0.06
CA PRO A 89 3.52 26.49 -0.67
C PRO A 89 2.23 26.47 -1.47
N LYS A 90 2.31 26.03 -2.73
CA LYS A 90 1.15 25.91 -3.62
C LYS A 90 0.54 24.52 -3.47
N SER A 91 -0.71 24.47 -3.03
CA SER A 91 -1.50 23.24 -3.00
C SER A 91 -2.37 23.12 -4.24
N HIS A 92 -2.48 21.92 -4.79
CA HIS A 92 -3.34 21.61 -5.91
C HIS A 92 -4.15 20.35 -5.64
N PHE A 93 -5.33 20.25 -6.28
CA PHE A 93 -6.07 19.00 -6.38
C PHE A 93 -5.90 18.48 -7.78
N VAL A 94 -5.58 17.19 -7.91
CA VAL A 94 -5.42 16.53 -9.20
C VAL A 94 -6.21 15.23 -9.21
N GLU A 95 -6.82 14.95 -10.36
CA GLU A 95 -7.55 13.72 -10.62
C GLU A 95 -6.66 12.76 -11.43
N ILE A 96 -6.63 11.49 -11.04
CA ILE A 96 -5.95 10.43 -11.77
C ILE A 96 -6.98 9.37 -12.14
N GLU A 97 -7.24 9.23 -13.44
CA GLU A 97 -7.98 8.08 -13.98
C GLU A 97 -7.11 6.84 -13.89
N LEU A 98 -7.64 5.77 -13.33
CA LEU A 98 -6.97 4.50 -13.07
C LEU A 98 -7.60 3.38 -13.91
N GLU A 99 -6.73 2.53 -14.43
CA GLU A 99 -7.08 1.22 -14.99
C GLU A 99 -7.15 0.16 -13.89
N LEU A 100 -6.56 0.43 -12.72
CA LEU A 100 -6.53 -0.44 -11.57
C LEU A 100 -7.93 -0.64 -10.95
N THR A 101 -8.38 -1.89 -10.86
CA THR A 101 -9.70 -2.28 -10.35
C THR A 101 -9.66 -3.10 -9.06
N ASP A 102 -8.55 -3.80 -8.80
CA ASP A 102 -8.37 -4.60 -7.60
C ASP A 102 -8.37 -3.75 -6.33
N ASN A 103 -9.23 -4.10 -5.37
CA ASN A 103 -9.42 -3.30 -4.15
C ASN A 103 -8.19 -3.31 -3.24
N PHE A 104 -7.40 -4.41 -3.20
CA PHE A 104 -6.17 -4.45 -2.41
C PHE A 104 -5.09 -3.57 -3.05
N ALA A 105 -4.99 -3.60 -4.38
CA ALA A 105 -4.07 -2.76 -5.12
C ALA A 105 -4.41 -1.27 -4.96
N LEU A 106 -5.69 -0.90 -5.04
CA LEU A 106 -6.17 0.47 -4.78
C LEU A 106 -5.86 0.91 -3.35
N ALA A 107 -6.06 0.04 -2.35
CA ALA A 107 -5.74 0.34 -0.96
C ALA A 107 -4.22 0.55 -0.76
N ILE A 108 -3.39 -0.31 -1.36
CA ILE A 108 -1.93 -0.16 -1.32
C ILE A 108 -1.51 1.14 -2.00
N PHE A 109 -2.11 1.47 -3.14
CA PHE A 109 -1.83 2.72 -3.83
C PHE A 109 -2.17 3.93 -2.96
N ALA A 110 -3.34 3.92 -2.31
CA ALA A 110 -3.73 4.95 -1.36
C ALA A 110 -2.74 5.10 -0.20
N CYS A 111 -2.24 3.98 0.34
CA CYS A 111 -1.19 4.00 1.36
C CYS A 111 0.12 4.60 0.84
N ILE A 112 0.56 4.24 -0.38
CA ILE A 112 1.80 4.77 -0.98
C ILE A 112 1.70 6.30 -1.17
N ILE A 113 0.60 6.76 -1.76
CA ILE A 113 0.37 8.19 -2.01
C ILE A 113 0.35 8.97 -0.70
N THR A 114 -0.34 8.45 0.32
CA THR A 114 -0.47 9.14 1.61
C THR A 114 0.80 9.07 2.45
N ALA A 115 1.59 8.01 2.30
CA ALA A 115 2.87 7.85 3.00
C ALA A 115 3.99 8.71 2.38
N THR A 116 3.82 9.18 1.13
CA THR A 116 4.76 10.08 0.48
C THR A 116 4.41 11.51 0.91
N PRO A 117 5.27 12.20 1.69
CA PRO A 117 4.99 13.56 2.12
C PRO A 117 4.62 14.49 0.96
N GLY A 118 3.65 15.34 1.20
CA GLY A 118 3.16 16.27 0.19
C GLY A 118 2.13 15.71 -0.78
N SER A 119 1.60 14.49 -0.56
CA SER A 119 0.36 14.05 -1.22
C SER A 119 -0.62 13.40 -0.23
N ALA A 120 -1.92 13.51 -0.53
CA ALA A 120 -2.98 12.90 0.27
C ALA A 120 -4.09 12.34 -0.63
N TRP A 121 -4.41 11.05 -0.45
CA TRP A 121 -5.54 10.41 -1.10
C TRP A 121 -6.85 10.87 -0.47
N LEU A 122 -7.75 11.48 -1.25
CA LEU A 122 -8.99 12.05 -0.70
C LEU A 122 -10.21 11.21 -1.00
N GLN A 123 -10.41 10.86 -2.27
CA GLN A 123 -11.62 10.17 -2.69
C GLN A 123 -11.33 9.30 -3.91
N TYR A 124 -11.91 8.10 -3.92
CA TYR A 124 -11.95 7.24 -5.09
C TYR A 124 -13.38 7.10 -5.60
N SER A 125 -13.59 7.38 -6.88
CA SER A 125 -14.86 7.16 -7.59
C SER A 125 -14.76 5.88 -8.42
N ARG A 126 -15.44 4.82 -7.97
CA ARG A 126 -15.50 3.55 -8.70
C ARG A 126 -16.23 3.65 -10.04
N GLN A 127 -17.16 4.60 -10.20
CA GLN A 127 -17.90 4.78 -11.46
C GLN A 127 -17.03 5.41 -12.56
N ARG A 128 -16.09 6.28 -12.18
CA ARG A 128 -15.19 6.96 -13.10
C ARG A 128 -13.79 6.34 -13.13
N SER A 129 -13.57 5.28 -12.33
CA SER A 129 -12.26 4.74 -11.98
C SER A 129 -11.24 5.86 -11.72
N CYS A 130 -11.61 6.87 -10.96
CA CYS A 130 -10.81 8.08 -10.80
C CYS A 130 -10.55 8.38 -9.33
N VAL A 131 -9.31 8.76 -9.00
CA VAL A 131 -8.92 9.20 -7.66
C VAL A 131 -8.64 10.70 -7.64
N LEU A 132 -9.19 11.38 -6.63
CA LEU A 132 -8.85 12.75 -6.27
C LEU A 132 -7.71 12.74 -5.25
N ILE A 133 -6.61 13.42 -5.58
CA ILE A 133 -5.42 13.55 -4.74
C ILE A 133 -5.14 15.04 -4.49
N HIS A 134 -4.87 15.39 -3.24
CA HIS A 134 -4.29 16.68 -2.91
C HIS A 134 -2.77 16.58 -2.94
N VAL A 135 -2.11 17.49 -3.65
CA VAL A 135 -0.65 17.60 -3.72
C VAL A 135 -0.19 18.94 -3.17
N PHE A 136 0.93 18.92 -2.45
CA PHE A 136 1.51 20.05 -1.75
C PHE A 136 2.84 20.45 -2.39
N ASN A 137 2.97 21.74 -2.66
CA ASN A 137 4.18 22.37 -3.18
C ASN A 137 4.70 21.73 -4.49
N VAL A 138 3.77 21.47 -5.42
CA VAL A 138 4.06 20.96 -6.76
C VAL A 138 3.80 22.07 -7.78
N ASP A 139 4.76 22.33 -8.67
CA ASP A 139 4.61 23.36 -9.72
C ASP A 139 3.69 22.92 -10.87
N ASP A 140 3.80 21.65 -11.30
CA ASP A 140 2.96 21.04 -12.33
C ASP A 140 2.27 19.78 -11.76
N ALA A 141 1.06 19.97 -11.24
CA ALA A 141 0.26 18.91 -10.63
C ALA A 141 -0.12 17.81 -11.65
N GLU A 142 -0.33 18.18 -12.92
CA GLU A 142 -0.69 17.25 -13.99
C GLU A 142 0.51 16.37 -14.39
N ALA A 143 1.71 16.94 -14.46
CA ALA A 143 2.93 16.17 -14.66
C ALA A 143 3.21 15.22 -13.50
N TRP A 144 2.96 15.66 -12.26
CA TRP A 144 3.04 14.80 -11.08
C TRP A 144 2.06 13.63 -11.19
N ALA A 145 0.80 13.88 -11.53
CA ALA A 145 -0.22 12.84 -11.69
C ALA A 145 0.18 11.81 -12.75
N ARG A 146 0.61 12.25 -13.94
CA ARG A 146 1.08 11.34 -15.00
C ARG A 146 2.26 10.49 -14.56
N THR A 147 3.22 11.09 -13.88
CA THR A 147 4.44 10.40 -13.41
C THR A 147 4.10 9.36 -12.33
N THR A 148 3.27 9.74 -11.38
CA THR A 148 2.80 8.88 -10.30
C THR A 148 2.00 7.69 -10.84
N LYS A 149 1.06 7.94 -11.76
CA LYS A 149 0.31 6.89 -12.46
C LYS A 149 1.25 5.92 -13.18
N ALA A 150 2.09 6.44 -14.08
CA ALA A 150 3.00 5.62 -14.90
C ALA A 150 3.99 4.79 -14.07
N ARG A 151 4.34 5.25 -12.87
CA ARG A 151 5.28 4.54 -11.97
C ARG A 151 4.61 3.42 -11.20
N TYR A 152 3.44 3.66 -10.60
CA TYR A 152 2.85 2.75 -9.62
C TYR A 152 1.78 1.84 -10.19
N GLU A 153 0.93 2.35 -11.08
CA GLU A 153 -0.22 1.59 -11.58
C GLU A 153 0.19 0.31 -12.33
N PRO A 154 1.14 0.34 -13.30
CA PRO A 154 1.54 -0.88 -14.00
C PRO A 154 2.13 -1.93 -13.04
N LEU A 155 2.88 -1.49 -12.03
CA LEU A 155 3.50 -2.38 -11.06
C LEU A 155 2.47 -3.02 -10.14
N LEU A 156 1.45 -2.26 -9.74
CA LEU A 156 0.33 -2.77 -8.94
C LEU A 156 -0.53 -3.74 -9.74
N MET A 157 -0.85 -3.42 -11.00
CA MET A 157 -1.55 -4.33 -11.91
C MET A 157 -0.75 -5.63 -12.09
N GLU A 158 0.56 -5.57 -12.32
CA GLU A 158 1.41 -6.78 -12.42
C GLU A 158 1.39 -7.67 -11.16
N ILE A 159 1.19 -7.09 -9.98
CA ILE A 159 1.18 -7.80 -8.71
C ILE A 159 -0.18 -8.42 -8.43
N PHE A 160 -1.28 -7.70 -8.68
CA PHE A 160 -2.62 -8.06 -8.21
C PHE A 160 -3.59 -8.48 -9.33
N GLU A 161 -3.36 -8.08 -10.58
CA GLU A 161 -4.26 -8.24 -11.74
C GLU A 161 -3.70 -9.05 -12.92
#